data_AF-A0A226D3J4-F1
#
_entry.id   AF-A0A226D3J4-F1
#
_cell.length_a   1.000
_cell.length_b   1.000
_cell.length_c   1.000
_cell.angle_alpha   90.00
_cell.angle_beta   90.00
_cell.angle_gamma   90.00
#
_symmetry.space_group_name_H-M   'P 1'
#
loop_
_entity.id
_entity.type
_entity.pdbx_description
1 polymer ?
#
loop_
_entity_poly.entity_id
_entity_poly.type
_entity_poly.pdbx_seq_one_letter_code
_entity_poly.pdbx_strand_id
1 'polypeptide(L)'
;MSADHVISALTTKPGILQLYSKCPVQWDKGTQGFTYTSWRKNKRVLLWHIYCFVTIDICYMAGVIYFMAKLLYKIGRPVDDLSRNVVVLLSGLLNFFGFVLHVMIWKFGEGGASGWNGFSKVEELIMHWSRGNCDTTYDNGPSSSSKYGDSATKKLIISSMLKLLNVQPIMVTASVLVLNLDPLHFCVLDISDALKLSLHSIFALNFLRFSIIAVNAVMICSNMKFVLIVFISSLKIQLNIFFLLLKHAKFILEQRIRFVQRIEFLVKIHLCLKLAGQRGAACQELGSISLLFIGQLILIFSNFATLRFYNVLPFAAYQFYPSVSIVALAIASLTLPVTQKLAENSKEVLRMLDASVLVGGSWNVKALKRKIRSMQPYSLCAVLGGIKICLNRDTKRQYFQTGINYTINLLLGLERKSD
;
A
#
# COMPACT_ATOMS: atom_id res chain seq x y z
N MET A 1 2.78 -18.80 1.05
CA MET A 1 1.96 -18.11 2.06
C MET A 1 0.51 -18.14 1.59
N SER A 2 -0.33 -18.97 2.22
CA SER A 2 -1.76 -19.13 1.89
C SER A 2 -2.56 -17.85 2.16
N ALA A 3 -3.65 -17.64 1.41
CA ALA A 3 -4.65 -16.59 1.66
C ALA A 3 -5.12 -16.59 3.12
N ASP A 4 -5.19 -17.78 3.74
CA ASP A 4 -5.54 -18.02 5.14
C ASP A 4 -4.73 -17.17 6.13
N HIS A 5 -3.47 -16.85 5.83
CA HIS A 5 -2.65 -16.04 6.73
C HIS A 5 -2.99 -14.56 6.66
N VAL A 6 -3.36 -14.05 5.48
CA VAL A 6 -3.86 -12.68 5.36
C VAL A 6 -5.22 -12.59 6.03
N ILE A 7 -6.08 -13.57 5.80
CA ILE A 7 -7.40 -13.67 6.44
C ILE A 7 -7.25 -13.77 7.96
N SER A 8 -6.28 -14.54 8.46
CA SER A 8 -5.93 -14.57 9.88
C SER A 8 -5.50 -13.19 10.39
N ALA A 9 -4.63 -12.47 9.66
CA ALA A 9 -4.24 -11.12 10.06
C ALA A 9 -5.42 -10.12 10.08
N LEU A 10 -6.37 -10.24 9.15
CA LEU A 10 -7.60 -9.45 9.09
C LEU A 10 -8.57 -9.79 10.22
N THR A 11 -8.64 -11.06 10.63
CA THR A 11 -9.59 -11.54 11.65
C THR A 11 -9.08 -11.34 13.08
N THR A 12 -7.77 -11.36 13.31
CA THR A 12 -7.19 -11.38 14.68
C THR A 12 -7.22 -10.02 15.38
N LYS A 13 -7.41 -8.89 14.69
CA LYS A 13 -7.30 -7.55 15.33
C LYS A 13 -8.27 -6.47 14.81
N PRO A 14 -9.60 -6.64 14.95
CA PRO A 14 -10.53 -5.53 14.75
C PRO A 14 -10.43 -4.46 15.87
N GLY A 15 -9.95 -4.82 17.07
CA GLY A 15 -10.25 -4.06 18.30
C GLY A 15 -9.51 -2.74 18.54
N ILE A 16 -8.23 -2.59 18.19
CA ILE A 16 -7.42 -1.48 18.74
C ILE A 16 -7.81 -0.10 18.17
N LEU A 17 -8.49 -0.04 17.02
CA LEU A 17 -8.84 1.22 16.34
C LEU A 17 -10.34 1.39 16.03
N GLN A 18 -11.18 0.48 16.52
CA GLN A 18 -12.64 0.52 16.33
C GLN A 18 -13.39 1.29 17.42
N LEU A 19 -12.68 1.86 18.40
CA LEU A 19 -13.31 2.38 19.62
C LEU A 19 -14.38 3.45 19.36
N TYR A 20 -14.26 4.27 18.32
CA TYR A 20 -15.26 5.31 18.01
C TYR A 20 -15.65 5.47 16.53
N SER A 21 -14.78 5.13 15.57
CA SER A 21 -15.06 5.30 14.14
C SER A 21 -14.86 4.00 13.34
N LYS A 22 -15.50 3.92 12.17
CA LYS A 22 -15.53 2.71 11.34
C LYS A 22 -14.98 3.02 9.94
N CYS A 23 -13.87 2.40 9.54
CA CYS A 23 -13.37 2.51 8.16
C CYS A 23 -14.47 2.07 7.17
N PRO A 24 -14.70 2.79 6.05
CA PRO A 24 -15.71 2.43 5.05
C PRO A 24 -15.56 1.02 4.49
N VAL A 25 -14.31 0.56 4.30
CA VAL A 25 -14.02 -0.79 3.81
C VAL A 25 -13.69 -1.70 4.98
N GLN A 26 -14.40 -2.82 5.09
CA GLN A 26 -14.25 -3.74 6.21
C GLN A 26 -14.21 -5.18 5.78
N TRP A 27 -13.45 -5.98 6.50
CA TRP A 27 -13.50 -7.42 6.39
C TRP A 27 -14.80 -7.95 7.00
N ASP A 28 -15.61 -8.60 6.19
CA ASP A 28 -16.79 -9.34 6.63
C ASP A 28 -16.44 -10.83 6.76
N LYS A 29 -16.55 -11.35 7.98
CA LYS A 29 -16.27 -12.75 8.30
C LYS A 29 -17.27 -13.70 7.63
N GLY A 30 -18.53 -13.28 7.43
CA GLY A 30 -19.57 -14.13 6.87
C GLY A 30 -19.34 -14.40 5.39
N THR A 31 -19.03 -13.36 4.62
CA THR A 31 -18.75 -13.48 3.18
C THR A 31 -17.29 -13.81 2.85
N GLN A 32 -16.40 -13.86 3.86
CA GLN A 32 -14.95 -13.93 3.68
C GLN A 32 -14.43 -12.91 2.63
N GLY A 33 -14.95 -11.69 2.71
CA GLY A 33 -14.69 -10.65 1.71
C GLY A 33 -14.71 -9.25 2.31
N PHE A 34 -14.38 -8.27 1.47
CA PHE A 34 -14.48 -6.86 1.84
C PHE A 34 -15.87 -6.33 1.53
N THR A 35 -16.49 -5.70 2.53
CA THR A 35 -17.73 -4.94 2.36
C THR A 35 -17.42 -3.45 2.39
N TYR A 36 -18.05 -2.69 1.50
CA TYR A 36 -18.01 -1.24 1.52
C TYR A 36 -19.30 -0.70 2.12
N THR A 37 -19.17 0.07 3.20
CA THR A 37 -20.30 0.75 3.83
C THR A 37 -20.24 2.23 3.49
N SER A 38 -21.23 2.74 2.74
CA SER A 38 -21.36 4.17 2.48
C SER A 38 -21.65 4.95 3.76
N TRP A 39 -21.06 6.14 3.89
CA TRP A 39 -21.30 7.05 5.02
C TRP A 39 -22.77 7.43 5.18
N ARG A 40 -23.56 7.41 4.10
CA ARG A 40 -25.01 7.67 4.14
C ARG A 40 -25.79 6.62 4.94
N LYS A 41 -25.29 5.37 4.98
CA LYS A 41 -25.95 4.24 5.64
C LYS A 41 -25.44 4.00 7.07
N ASN A 42 -24.31 4.58 7.47
CA ASN A 42 -23.69 4.29 8.77
C ASN A 42 -23.00 5.53 9.37
N LYS A 43 -23.55 6.03 10.49
CA LYS A 43 -23.03 7.20 11.21
C LYS A 43 -21.58 7.03 11.69
N ARG A 44 -21.12 5.82 12.01
CA ARG A 44 -19.72 5.58 12.42
C ARG A 44 -18.73 5.74 11.27
N VAL A 45 -19.17 5.49 10.04
CA VAL A 45 -18.38 5.73 8.82
C VAL A 45 -18.34 7.22 8.50
N LEU A 46 -19.46 7.93 8.67
CA LEU A 46 -19.47 9.39 8.59
C LEU A 46 -18.50 10.02 9.60
N LEU A 47 -18.50 9.55 10.84
CA LEU A 47 -17.58 10.04 11.87
C LEU A 47 -16.11 9.79 11.50
N TRP A 48 -15.80 8.64 10.87
CA TRP A 48 -14.45 8.37 10.34
C TRP A 48 -14.03 9.41 9.30
N HIS A 49 -14.92 9.75 8.35
CA HIS A 49 -14.64 10.79 7.36
C HIS A 49 -14.46 12.17 8.00
N ILE A 50 -15.30 12.52 8.99
CA ILE A 50 -15.16 13.79 9.72
C ILE A 50 -13.80 13.85 10.42
N TYR A 51 -13.37 12.77 11.09
CA TYR A 51 -12.05 12.74 11.72
C TYR A 51 -10.91 12.90 10.72
N CYS A 52 -10.91 12.16 9.60
CA CYS A 52 -9.91 12.33 8.55
C CYS A 52 -9.93 13.76 7.99
N PHE A 53 -11.12 14.27 7.64
CA PHE A 53 -11.27 15.58 7.03
C PHE A 53 -10.80 16.71 7.95
N VAL A 54 -11.24 16.73 9.20
CA VAL A 54 -10.87 17.78 10.16
C VAL A 54 -9.39 17.67 10.51
N THR A 55 -8.89 16.49 10.85
CA THR A 55 -7.52 16.36 11.39
C THR A 55 -6.45 16.31 10.30
N ILE A 56 -6.61 15.43 9.30
CA ILE A 56 -5.62 15.17 8.24
C ILE A 56 -5.71 16.25 7.16
N ASP A 57 -6.90 16.44 6.60
CA ASP A 57 -7.08 17.20 5.36
C ASP A 57 -7.07 18.71 5.61
N ILE A 58 -7.64 19.18 6.73
CA ILE A 58 -7.73 20.60 7.08
C ILE A 58 -6.66 21.00 8.09
N CYS A 59 -6.80 20.62 9.36
CA CYS A 59 -6.02 21.23 10.43
C CYS A 59 -4.52 21.01 10.26
N TYR A 60 -4.09 19.77 10.08
CA TYR A 60 -2.67 19.47 9.95
C TYR A 60 -2.10 19.98 8.63
N MET A 61 -2.84 19.86 7.52
CA MET A 61 -2.40 20.40 6.22
C MET A 61 -2.27 21.93 6.25
N ALA A 62 -3.22 22.64 6.87
CA ALA A 62 -3.15 24.09 7.06
C ALA A 62 -1.94 24.47 7.92
N GLY A 63 -1.64 23.70 8.97
CA GLY A 63 -0.40 23.85 9.73
C GLY A 63 0.86 23.70 8.86
N VAL A 64 0.92 22.67 8.01
CA VAL A 64 2.06 22.45 7.10
C VAL A 64 2.21 23.62 6.12
N ILE A 65 1.10 24.07 5.51
CA ILE A 65 1.10 25.21 4.60
C ILE A 65 1.55 26.48 5.33
N TYR A 66 1.05 26.71 6.55
CA TYR A 66 1.46 27.83 7.39
C TYR A 66 2.97 27.79 7.69
N PHE A 67 3.48 26.62 8.08
CA PHE A 67 4.91 26.42 8.31
C PHE A 67 5.75 26.67 7.05
N MET A 68 5.30 26.19 5.88
CA MET A 68 5.96 26.45 4.60
C MET A 68 5.97 27.94 4.25
N ALA A 69 4.85 28.64 4.46
CA ALA A 69 4.78 30.09 4.27
C ALA A 69 5.74 30.81 5.22
N LYS A 70 5.81 30.38 6.48
CA LYS A 70 6.75 30.92 7.47
C LYS A 70 8.20 30.76 7.02
N LEU A 71 8.56 29.58 6.49
CA LEU A 71 9.90 29.28 5.98
C LEU A 71 10.26 30.11 4.74
N LEU A 72 9.33 30.26 3.79
CA LEU A 72 9.57 30.97 2.52
C LEU A 72 9.59 32.49 2.68
N TYR A 73 8.65 33.05 3.45
CA TYR A 73 8.50 34.50 3.60
C TYR A 73 9.22 35.07 4.83
N LYS A 74 9.90 34.22 5.62
CA LYS A 74 10.56 34.60 6.88
C LYS A 74 9.61 35.35 7.83
N ILE A 75 8.35 34.93 7.89
CA ILE A 75 7.33 35.57 8.74
C ILE A 75 7.65 35.27 10.21
N GLY A 76 7.81 36.30 11.03
CA GLY A 76 8.08 36.16 12.46
C GLY A 76 9.50 35.65 12.76
N ARG A 77 9.65 34.85 13.82
CA ARG A 77 10.96 34.32 14.24
C ARG A 77 11.45 33.27 13.24
N PRO A 78 12.63 33.42 12.63
CA PRO A 78 13.16 32.44 11.70
C PRO A 78 13.40 31.11 12.43
N VAL A 79 13.05 30.01 11.76
CA VAL A 79 13.37 28.66 12.24
C VAL A 79 14.71 28.27 11.62
N ASP A 80 15.79 28.71 12.25
CA ASP A 80 17.15 28.49 11.72
C ASP A 80 17.67 27.07 11.97
N ASP A 81 16.93 26.26 12.74
CA ASP A 81 17.26 24.86 12.98
C ASP A 81 16.82 23.96 11.82
N LEU A 82 17.80 23.59 11.00
CA LEU A 82 17.64 22.65 9.89
C LEU A 82 17.00 21.32 10.33
N SER A 83 17.34 20.83 11.52
CA SER A 83 16.81 19.55 12.01
C SER A 83 15.30 19.63 12.17
N ARG A 84 14.83 20.67 12.87
CA ARG A 84 13.41 20.97 13.05
C ARG A 84 12.68 21.11 11.72
N ASN A 85 13.27 21.85 10.77
CA ASN A 85 12.67 22.04 9.44
C ASN A 85 12.47 20.70 8.72
N VAL A 86 13.49 19.83 8.72
CA VAL A 86 13.42 18.52 8.06
C VAL A 86 12.37 17.62 8.73
N VAL A 87 12.28 17.60 10.06
CA VAL A 87 11.28 16.77 10.77
C VAL A 87 9.85 17.24 10.48
N VAL A 88 9.61 18.55 10.49
CA VAL A 88 8.28 19.12 10.21
C VAL A 88 7.89 18.83 8.75
N LEU A 89 8.83 18.96 7.80
CA LEU A 89 8.60 18.62 6.40
C LEU A 89 8.29 17.13 6.20
N LEU A 90 9.03 16.23 6.86
CA LEU A 90 8.74 14.80 6.81
C LEU A 90 7.37 14.48 7.39
N SER A 91 6.99 15.15 8.48
CA SER A 91 5.67 14.99 9.09
C SER A 91 4.57 15.50 8.15
N GLY A 92 4.81 16.60 7.43
CA GLY A 92 3.94 17.08 6.36
C GLY A 92 3.79 16.10 5.20
N LEU A 93 4.88 15.45 4.77
CA LEU A 93 4.85 14.41 3.75
C LEU A 93 4.02 13.19 4.17
N LEU A 94 4.17 12.75 5.43
CA LEU A 94 3.35 11.67 5.99
C LEU A 94 1.87 12.07 6.09
N ASN A 95 1.58 13.32 6.44
CA ASN A 95 0.21 13.84 6.43
C ASN A 95 -0.39 13.87 5.03
N PHE A 96 0.40 14.30 4.03
CA PHE A 96 -0.01 14.25 2.64
C PHE A 96 -0.29 12.81 2.17
N PHE A 97 0.51 11.84 2.61
CA PHE A 97 0.20 10.44 2.38
C PHE A 97 -1.14 10.03 3.02
N GLY A 98 -1.36 10.43 4.27
CA GLY A 98 -2.64 10.28 4.97
C GLY A 98 -3.83 10.79 4.18
N PHE A 99 -3.72 12.02 3.66
CA PHE A 99 -4.72 12.66 2.82
C PHE A 99 -5.03 11.82 1.57
N VAL A 100 -3.98 11.38 0.85
CA VAL A 100 -4.17 10.55 -0.35
C VAL A 100 -4.84 9.21 -0.02
N LEU A 101 -4.46 8.57 1.10
CA LEU A 101 -5.11 7.34 1.56
C LEU A 101 -6.59 7.57 1.93
N HIS A 102 -6.92 8.71 2.55
CA HIS A 102 -8.29 9.09 2.86
C HIS A 102 -9.11 9.24 1.56
N VAL A 103 -8.62 10.01 0.59
CA VAL A 103 -9.27 10.21 -0.72
C VAL A 103 -9.44 8.87 -1.44
N MET A 104 -8.42 8.01 -1.43
CA MET A 104 -8.46 6.70 -2.07
C MET A 104 -9.55 5.81 -1.48
N ILE A 105 -9.64 5.71 -0.14
CA ILE A 105 -10.66 4.91 0.54
C ILE A 105 -12.06 5.52 0.32
N TRP A 106 -12.17 6.85 0.37
CA TRP A 106 -13.44 7.55 0.21
C TRP A 106 -14.01 7.37 -1.21
N LYS A 107 -13.22 7.66 -2.25
CA LYS A 107 -13.67 7.68 -3.64
C LYS A 107 -13.63 6.31 -4.32
N PHE A 108 -12.63 5.49 -4.00
CA PHE A 108 -12.36 4.24 -4.71
C PHE A 108 -12.45 3.00 -3.82
N GLY A 109 -12.86 3.14 -2.55
CA GLY A 109 -12.98 2.03 -1.62
C GLY A 109 -13.98 0.95 -2.06
N GLU A 110 -15.10 1.35 -2.69
CA GLU A 110 -16.11 0.40 -3.20
C GLU A 110 -15.55 -0.44 -4.35
N GLY A 111 -14.92 0.21 -5.34
CA GLY A 111 -14.26 -0.47 -6.46
C GLY A 111 -13.12 -1.37 -5.98
N GLY A 112 -12.32 -0.90 -5.00
CA GLY A 112 -11.26 -1.70 -4.37
C GLY A 112 -11.79 -2.96 -3.69
N ALA A 113 -12.86 -2.84 -2.89
CA ALA A 113 -13.50 -3.98 -2.23
C ALA A 113 -14.09 -4.97 -3.25
N SER A 114 -14.81 -4.46 -4.25
CA SER A 114 -15.40 -5.26 -5.34
C SER A 114 -14.33 -5.98 -6.18
N GLY A 115 -13.22 -5.31 -6.48
CA GLY A 115 -12.08 -5.88 -7.19
C GLY A 115 -11.41 -7.01 -6.40
N TRP A 116 -11.14 -6.77 -5.11
CA TRP A 116 -10.59 -7.80 -4.21
C TRP A 116 -11.49 -9.04 -4.13
N ASN A 117 -12.78 -8.85 -3.89
CA ASN A 117 -13.76 -9.93 -3.85
C ASN A 117 -13.84 -10.67 -5.20
N GLY A 118 -13.71 -9.94 -6.31
CA GLY A 118 -13.62 -10.51 -7.64
C GLY A 118 -12.42 -11.44 -7.79
N PHE A 119 -11.23 -11.04 -7.30
CA PHE A 119 -10.05 -11.91 -7.30
C PHE A 119 -10.28 -13.18 -6.49
N SER A 120 -10.81 -13.06 -5.28
CA SER A 120 -11.12 -14.20 -4.40
C SER A 120 -12.08 -15.20 -5.07
N LYS A 121 -13.16 -14.72 -5.69
CA LYS A 121 -14.10 -15.57 -6.44
C LYS A 121 -13.46 -16.27 -7.64
N VAL A 122 -12.55 -15.61 -8.35
CA VAL A 122 -11.82 -16.22 -9.47
C VAL A 122 -10.87 -17.31 -8.98
N GLU A 123 -10.20 -17.09 -7.84
CA GLU A 123 -9.36 -18.09 -7.18
C GLU A 123 -10.18 -19.32 -6.75
N GLU A 124 -11.32 -19.13 -6.11
CA GLU A 124 -12.23 -20.20 -5.73
C GLU A 124 -12.68 -21.03 -6.96
N LEU A 125 -13.05 -20.35 -8.05
CA LEU A 125 -13.50 -21.00 -9.28
C LEU A 125 -12.40 -21.87 -9.92
N ILE A 126 -11.16 -21.37 -10.01
CA ILE A 126 -10.06 -22.16 -10.57
C ILE A 126 -9.65 -23.31 -9.63
N MET A 127 -9.72 -23.10 -8.30
CA MET A 127 -9.46 -24.16 -7.32
C MET A 127 -10.49 -25.28 -7.40
N HIS A 128 -11.78 -24.95 -7.48
CA HIS A 128 -12.85 -25.93 -7.65
C HIS A 128 -12.69 -26.72 -8.95
N TRP A 129 -12.45 -26.02 -10.07
CA TRP A 129 -12.19 -26.67 -11.35
C TRP A 129 -10.94 -27.56 -11.33
N SER A 130 -9.87 -27.12 -10.68
CA SER A 130 -8.63 -27.89 -10.55
C SER A 130 -8.82 -29.17 -9.73
N ARG A 131 -9.70 -29.17 -8.71
CA ARG A 131 -10.01 -30.37 -7.92
C ARG A 131 -10.81 -31.39 -8.72
N GLY A 132 -11.75 -30.94 -9.55
CA GLY A 132 -12.60 -31.84 -10.33
C GLY A 132 -11.95 -32.43 -11.60
N ASN A 133 -10.86 -31.85 -12.11
CA ASN A 133 -10.26 -32.23 -13.40
C ASN A 133 -8.84 -32.81 -13.32
N CYS A 134 -8.20 -32.77 -12.15
CA CYS A 134 -6.97 -33.50 -11.93
C CYS A 134 -7.34 -34.89 -11.44
N ASP A 135 -7.03 -35.92 -12.23
CA ASP A 135 -7.02 -37.29 -11.73
C ASP A 135 -6.14 -37.34 -10.46
N THR A 136 -6.64 -38.04 -9.44
CA THR A 136 -6.06 -38.21 -8.09
C THR A 136 -4.59 -38.69 -8.07
N THR A 137 -4.04 -39.08 -9.22
CA THR A 137 -2.61 -39.40 -9.40
C THR A 137 -1.69 -38.18 -9.33
N TYR A 138 -2.21 -36.96 -9.33
CA TYR A 138 -1.42 -35.73 -9.25
C TYR A 138 -1.24 -35.15 -7.83
N ASP A 139 -1.72 -35.84 -6.79
CA ASP A 139 -1.88 -35.26 -5.45
C ASP A 139 -0.66 -35.40 -4.51
N ASN A 140 0.40 -36.13 -4.88
CA ASN A 140 1.49 -36.44 -3.93
C ASN A 140 2.92 -36.11 -4.37
N GLY A 141 3.11 -35.45 -5.52
CA GLY A 141 4.42 -34.83 -5.79
C GLY A 141 4.56 -33.63 -4.85
N PRO A 142 5.47 -33.62 -3.85
CA PRO A 142 5.59 -32.53 -2.90
C PRO A 142 5.70 -31.25 -3.70
N SER A 143 4.66 -30.42 -3.63
CA SER A 143 4.56 -29.14 -4.33
C SER A 143 5.90 -28.46 -4.16
N SER A 144 6.70 -28.45 -5.22
CA SER A 144 8.14 -28.13 -5.25
C SER A 144 8.53 -27.40 -3.99
N SER A 145 9.24 -28.07 -3.08
CA SER A 145 9.65 -27.61 -1.74
C SER A 145 10.12 -26.16 -1.78
N SER A 146 9.19 -25.22 -1.83
CA SER A 146 9.47 -23.80 -1.88
C SER A 146 9.95 -23.56 -0.47
N LYS A 147 11.28 -23.56 -0.33
CA LYS A 147 12.04 -23.66 0.91
C LYS A 147 11.17 -23.13 2.04
N TYR A 148 10.69 -24.03 2.91
CA TYR A 148 9.76 -23.71 4.01
C TYR A 148 10.13 -22.39 4.74
N GLY A 149 11.43 -22.08 4.80
CA GLY A 149 11.99 -20.81 5.27
C GLY A 149 11.48 -19.53 4.57
N ASP A 150 11.28 -19.49 3.24
CA ASP A 150 10.89 -18.26 2.54
C ASP A 150 9.45 -17.82 2.91
N SER A 151 8.54 -18.77 3.12
CA SER A 151 7.18 -18.45 3.57
C SER A 151 7.15 -17.98 5.03
N ALA A 152 7.98 -18.56 5.90
CA ALA A 152 8.10 -18.18 7.30
C ALA A 152 8.67 -16.76 7.45
N THR A 153 9.75 -16.43 6.73
CA THR A 153 10.38 -15.11 6.76
C THR A 153 9.42 -14.02 6.27
N LYS A 154 8.72 -14.24 5.15
CA LYS A 154 7.71 -13.28 4.64
C LYS A 154 6.57 -13.05 5.63
N LYS A 155 6.12 -14.10 6.32
CA LYS A 155 5.10 -14.01 7.38
C LYS A 155 5.60 -13.19 8.57
N LEU A 156 6.84 -13.44 9.00
CA LEU A 156 7.48 -12.68 10.08
C LEU A 156 7.58 -11.20 9.71
N ILE A 157 8.06 -10.87 8.51
CA ILE A 157 8.19 -9.48 8.03
C ILE A 157 6.83 -8.78 8.07
N ILE A 158 5.79 -9.35 7.45
CA ILE A 158 4.45 -8.72 7.42
C ILE A 158 3.92 -8.55 8.84
N SER A 159 4.03 -9.57 9.69
CA SER A 159 3.57 -9.50 11.10
C SER A 159 4.30 -8.41 11.89
N SER A 160 5.63 -8.33 11.75
CA SER A 160 6.45 -7.31 12.40
C SER A 160 6.11 -5.90 11.91
N MET A 161 5.93 -5.70 10.60
CA MET A 161 5.50 -4.41 10.04
C MET A 161 4.13 -3.99 10.58
N LEU A 162 3.16 -4.92 10.63
CA LEU A 162 1.83 -4.63 11.16
C LEU A 162 1.86 -4.31 12.65
N LYS A 163 2.71 -4.99 13.44
CA LYS A 163 2.92 -4.67 14.87
C LYS A 163 3.53 -3.28 15.02
N LEU A 164 4.55 -2.97 14.23
CA LEU A 164 5.22 -1.68 14.24
C LEU A 164 4.23 -0.55 13.94
N LEU A 165 3.37 -0.70 12.91
CA LEU A 165 2.33 0.29 12.59
C LEU A 165 1.27 0.49 13.70
N ASN A 166 1.14 -0.43 14.67
CA ASN A 166 0.26 -0.20 15.83
C ASN A 166 0.96 0.57 16.96
N VAL A 167 2.29 0.45 17.07
CA VAL A 167 3.09 1.13 18.12
C VAL A 167 3.49 2.53 17.66
N GLN A 168 3.71 2.71 16.36
CA GLN A 168 4.17 3.97 15.76
C GLN A 168 3.32 5.19 16.10
N PRO A 169 1.98 5.17 16.08
CA PRO A 169 1.17 6.35 16.44
C PRO A 169 1.51 6.91 17.83
N ILE A 170 1.74 6.04 18.80
CA ILE A 170 2.05 6.43 20.19
C ILE A 170 3.44 7.05 20.25
N MET A 171 4.44 6.37 19.66
CA MET A 171 5.83 6.85 19.65
C MET A 171 5.97 8.18 18.91
N VAL A 172 5.34 8.31 17.75
CA VAL A 172 5.36 9.54 16.93
C VAL A 172 4.69 10.68 17.67
N THR A 173 3.48 10.47 18.20
CA THR A 173 2.75 11.51 18.92
C THR A 173 3.55 12.02 20.12
N ALA A 174 4.08 11.10 20.94
CA ALA A 174 4.90 11.48 22.10
C ALA A 174 6.17 12.24 21.68
N SER A 175 6.90 11.74 20.69
CA SER A 175 8.16 12.36 20.24
C SER A 175 7.95 13.75 19.66
N VAL A 176 6.92 13.91 18.82
CA VAL A 176 6.59 15.17 18.15
C VAL A 176 6.15 16.23 19.15
N LEU A 177 5.37 15.86 20.16
CA LEU A 177 4.91 16.79 21.19
C LEU A 177 6.02 17.22 22.14
N VAL A 178 6.80 16.26 22.66
CA VAL A 178 7.91 16.54 23.59
C VAL A 178 8.94 17.48 22.95
N LEU A 179 9.24 17.27 21.67
CA LEU A 179 10.24 18.05 20.94
C LEU A 179 9.65 19.24 20.17
N ASN A 180 8.34 19.44 20.21
CA ASN A 180 7.64 20.48 19.45
C ASN A 180 8.01 20.48 17.95
N LEU A 181 8.04 19.28 17.36
CA LEU A 181 8.42 19.00 15.97
C LEU A 181 7.20 18.83 15.04
N ASP A 182 6.07 19.46 15.37
CA ASP A 182 4.89 19.53 14.49
C ASP A 182 4.65 20.96 13.97
N PRO A 183 4.00 21.08 12.80
CA PRO A 183 3.65 22.38 12.25
C PRO A 183 2.63 23.15 13.11
N LEU A 184 1.74 22.47 13.85
CA LEU A 184 0.69 23.11 14.64
C LEU A 184 1.25 23.89 15.84
N HIS A 185 2.41 23.48 16.36
CA HIS A 185 3.11 24.19 17.41
C HIS A 185 3.37 25.65 17.04
N PHE A 186 3.81 25.91 15.80
CA PHE A 186 4.07 27.27 15.33
C PHE A 186 2.79 28.10 15.27
N CYS A 187 1.67 27.50 14.84
CA CYS A 187 0.37 28.15 14.87
C CYS A 187 -0.04 28.51 16.31
N VAL A 188 0.11 27.58 17.26
CA VAL A 188 -0.25 27.82 18.66
C VAL A 188 0.59 28.94 19.27
N LEU A 189 1.90 28.96 19.02
CA LEU A 189 2.79 30.03 19.49
C LEU A 189 2.38 31.39 18.91
N ASP A 190 2.25 31.49 17.59
CA ASP A 190 1.98 32.77 16.94
C ASP A 190 0.58 33.30 17.28
N ILE A 191 -0.43 32.43 17.42
CA ILE A 191 -1.78 32.81 17.88
C ILE A 191 -1.76 33.26 19.34
N SER A 192 -1.02 32.55 20.20
CA SER A 192 -0.87 32.90 21.62
C SER A 192 -0.24 34.28 21.79
N ASP A 193 0.83 34.55 21.04
CA ASP A 193 1.55 35.82 21.07
C ASP A 193 0.70 36.96 20.49
N ALA A 194 0.03 36.73 19.36
CA ALA A 194 -0.78 37.75 18.67
C ALA A 194 -2.01 38.17 19.48
N LEU A 195 -2.70 37.22 20.12
CA LEU A 195 -3.93 37.49 20.89
C LEU A 195 -3.68 37.72 22.39
N LYS A 196 -2.42 37.63 22.85
CA LYS A 196 -2.03 37.71 24.27
C LYS A 196 -2.91 36.81 25.15
N LEU A 197 -3.01 35.54 24.77
CA LEU A 197 -3.95 34.59 25.38
C LEU A 197 -3.65 34.31 26.86
N SER A 198 -4.70 34.04 27.63
CA SER A 198 -4.57 33.60 29.03
C SER A 198 -3.92 32.21 29.12
N LEU A 199 -3.33 31.88 30.29
CA LEU A 199 -2.72 30.56 30.53
C LEU A 199 -3.70 29.40 30.26
N HIS A 200 -4.97 29.55 30.65
CA HIS A 200 -6.00 28.54 30.40
C HIS A 200 -6.30 28.34 28.91
N SER A 201 -6.33 29.44 28.14
CA SER A 201 -6.52 29.39 26.69
C SER A 201 -5.33 28.70 26.01
N ILE A 202 -4.09 28.95 26.46
CA ILE A 202 -2.89 28.29 25.96
C ILE A 202 -2.92 26.78 26.27
N PHE A 203 -3.34 26.41 27.48
CA PHE A 203 -3.53 25.01 27.86
C PHE A 203 -4.56 24.32 26.97
N ALA A 204 -5.71 24.97 26.74
CA ALA A 204 -6.76 24.45 25.85
C ALA A 204 -6.27 24.27 24.41
N LEU A 205 -5.49 25.22 23.87
CA LEU A 205 -4.88 25.10 22.54
C LEU A 205 -3.88 23.95 22.44
N ASN A 206 -3.05 23.74 23.47
CA ASN A 206 -2.12 22.60 23.48
C ASN A 206 -2.84 21.26 23.63
N PHE A 207 -3.93 21.20 24.40
CA PHE A 207 -4.79 20.01 24.47
C PHE A 207 -5.46 19.70 23.12
N LEU A 208 -5.91 20.73 22.40
CA LEU A 208 -6.43 20.60 21.05
C LEU A 208 -5.34 20.11 20.07
N ARG A 209 -4.13 20.69 20.13
CA ARG A 209 -2.96 20.26 19.35
C ARG A 209 -2.64 18.79 19.61
N PHE A 210 -2.59 18.36 20.87
CA PHE A 210 -2.42 16.95 21.26
C PHE A 210 -3.46 16.05 20.59
N SER A 211 -4.74 16.42 20.71
CA SER A 211 -5.86 15.64 20.17
C SER A 211 -5.79 15.49 18.66
N ILE A 212 -5.48 16.58 17.94
CA ILE A 212 -5.33 16.56 16.48
C ILE A 212 -4.16 15.66 16.06
N ILE A 213 -2.99 15.80 16.69
CA ILE A 213 -1.80 15.01 16.34
C ILE A 213 -2.03 13.52 16.63
N ALA A 214 -2.60 13.19 17.79
CA ALA A 214 -2.87 11.82 18.18
C ALA A 214 -3.86 11.14 17.21
N VAL A 215 -4.98 11.80 16.90
CA VAL A 215 -5.97 11.28 15.94
C VAL A 215 -5.34 11.17 14.55
N ASN A 216 -4.59 12.17 14.10
CA ASN A 216 -3.91 12.15 12.81
C ASN A 216 -2.99 10.93 12.68
N ALA A 217 -2.05 10.76 13.62
CA ALA A 217 -1.09 9.66 13.60
C ALA A 217 -1.77 8.28 13.60
N VAL A 218 -2.81 8.13 14.42
CA VAL A 218 -3.62 6.91 14.50
C VAL A 218 -4.32 6.62 13.18
N MET A 219 -4.98 7.62 12.57
CA MET A 219 -5.74 7.45 11.33
C MET A 219 -4.83 7.13 10.15
N ILE A 220 -3.68 7.81 10.01
CA ILE A 220 -2.68 7.52 8.97
C ILE A 220 -2.17 6.08 9.08
N CYS A 221 -1.75 5.66 10.27
CA CYS A 221 -1.22 4.31 10.45
C CYS A 221 -2.30 3.23 10.25
N SER A 222 -3.55 3.51 10.65
CA SER A 222 -4.69 2.62 10.40
C SER A 222 -4.94 2.44 8.91
N ASN A 223 -4.99 3.53 8.17
CA ASN A 223 -5.25 3.54 6.73
C ASN A 223 -4.11 2.86 5.97
N MET A 224 -2.86 3.17 6.32
CA MET A 224 -1.68 2.54 5.75
C MET A 224 -1.69 1.03 5.99
N LYS A 225 -1.99 0.58 7.21
CA LYS A 225 -2.13 -0.85 7.54
C LYS A 225 -3.18 -1.52 6.66
N PHE A 226 -4.36 -0.93 6.55
CA PHE A 226 -5.44 -1.46 5.75
C PHE A 226 -5.02 -1.62 4.27
N VAL A 227 -4.47 -0.56 3.69
CA VAL A 227 -4.02 -0.53 2.29
C VAL A 227 -2.93 -1.55 2.03
N LEU A 228 -1.95 -1.68 2.92
CA LEU A 228 -0.90 -2.69 2.80
C LEU A 228 -1.45 -4.12 2.81
N ILE A 229 -2.40 -4.41 3.71
CA ILE A 229 -3.01 -5.75 3.77
C ILE A 229 -3.80 -6.04 2.49
N VAL A 230 -4.64 -5.11 2.04
CA VAL A 230 -5.44 -5.28 0.81
C VAL A 230 -4.53 -5.43 -0.41
N PHE A 231 -3.49 -4.60 -0.52
CA PHE A 231 -2.58 -4.63 -1.65
C PHE A 231 -1.78 -5.94 -1.71
N ILE A 232 -1.09 -6.31 -0.61
CA ILE A 232 -0.28 -7.53 -0.54
C ILE A 232 -1.14 -8.79 -0.74
N SER A 233 -2.37 -8.81 -0.21
CA SER A 233 -3.28 -9.94 -0.39
C SER A 233 -3.79 -10.06 -1.83
N SER A 234 -4.18 -8.95 -2.45
CA SER A 234 -4.57 -8.92 -3.87
C SER A 234 -3.46 -9.49 -4.76
N LEU A 235 -2.23 -9.01 -4.57
CA LEU A 235 -1.06 -9.48 -5.30
C LEU A 235 -0.85 -10.99 -5.17
N LYS A 236 -1.05 -11.54 -3.97
CA LYS A 236 -0.88 -12.98 -3.70
C LYS A 236 -1.96 -13.82 -4.33
N ILE A 237 -3.24 -13.42 -4.21
CA ILE A 237 -4.37 -14.11 -4.84
C ILE A 237 -4.15 -14.16 -6.35
N GLN A 238 -3.83 -13.01 -6.96
CA GLN A 238 -3.54 -12.93 -8.39
C GLN A 238 -2.36 -13.84 -8.79
N LEU A 239 -1.26 -13.81 -8.02
CA LEU A 239 -0.10 -14.67 -8.29
C LEU A 239 -0.47 -16.15 -8.22
N ASN A 240 -1.30 -16.55 -7.25
CA ASN A 240 -1.78 -17.93 -7.11
C ASN A 240 -2.65 -18.35 -8.29
N ILE A 241 -3.59 -17.49 -8.71
CA ILE A 241 -4.41 -17.73 -9.91
C ILE A 241 -3.52 -17.95 -11.14
N PHE A 242 -2.54 -17.09 -11.39
CA PHE A 242 -1.64 -17.25 -12.54
C PHE A 242 -0.73 -18.47 -12.43
N PHE A 243 -0.30 -18.84 -11.23
CA PHE A 243 0.45 -20.07 -11.02
C PHE A 243 -0.38 -21.30 -11.40
N LEU A 244 -1.64 -21.37 -10.97
CA LEU A 244 -2.57 -22.43 -11.32
C LEU A 244 -2.88 -22.45 -12.82
N LEU A 245 -3.16 -21.28 -13.42
CA LEU A 245 -3.35 -21.15 -14.87
C LEU A 245 -2.13 -21.66 -15.64
N LEU A 246 -0.92 -21.32 -15.20
CA LEU A 246 0.32 -21.75 -15.84
C LEU A 246 0.52 -23.26 -15.72
N LYS A 247 0.27 -23.84 -14.55
CA LYS A 247 0.34 -25.29 -14.33
C LYS A 247 -0.58 -26.03 -15.30
N HIS A 248 -1.83 -25.58 -15.41
CA HIS A 248 -2.83 -26.20 -16.30
C HIS A 248 -2.54 -25.97 -17.77
N ALA A 249 -2.06 -24.79 -18.16
CA ALA A 249 -1.66 -24.52 -19.54
C ALA A 249 -0.48 -25.41 -19.98
N LYS A 250 0.50 -25.64 -19.12
CA LYS A 250 1.62 -26.58 -19.37
C LYS A 250 1.13 -28.02 -19.51
N PHE A 251 0.27 -28.47 -18.61
CA PHE A 251 -0.31 -29.81 -18.67
C PHE A 251 -1.05 -30.06 -19.99
N ILE A 252 -1.88 -29.10 -20.43
CA ILE A 252 -2.58 -29.19 -21.73
C ILE A 252 -1.59 -29.27 -22.90
N LEU A 253 -0.51 -28.48 -22.85
CA LEU A 253 0.52 -28.49 -23.89
C LEU A 253 1.27 -29.82 -23.96
N GLU A 254 1.65 -30.38 -22.81
CA GLU A 254 2.40 -31.64 -22.69
C GLU A 254 1.60 -32.85 -23.18
N GLN A 255 0.32 -32.92 -22.81
CA GLN A 255 -0.55 -34.02 -23.20
C GLN A 255 -0.86 -34.01 -24.71
N ARG A 256 -0.67 -32.88 -25.40
CA ARG A 256 -1.08 -32.67 -26.82
C ARG A 256 -2.55 -32.99 -27.10
N ILE A 257 -3.40 -33.09 -26.07
CA ILE A 257 -4.81 -33.45 -26.24
C ILE A 257 -5.61 -32.20 -26.62
N ARG A 258 -6.47 -32.32 -27.63
CA ARG A 258 -7.34 -31.26 -28.16
C ARG A 258 -8.53 -30.96 -27.23
N PHE A 259 -8.27 -30.51 -26.00
CA PHE A 259 -9.32 -30.06 -25.08
C PHE A 259 -9.66 -28.57 -25.28
N VAL A 260 -10.36 -28.26 -26.37
CA VAL A 260 -10.82 -26.88 -26.68
C VAL A 260 -11.59 -26.29 -25.49
N GLN A 261 -12.45 -27.08 -24.83
CA GLN A 261 -13.23 -26.66 -23.66
C GLN A 261 -12.35 -26.25 -22.47
N ARG A 262 -11.24 -26.97 -22.21
CA ARG A 262 -10.31 -26.63 -21.11
C ARG A 262 -9.56 -25.33 -21.41
N ILE A 263 -9.09 -25.15 -22.64
CA ILE A 263 -8.44 -23.89 -23.07
C ILE A 263 -9.42 -22.73 -22.95
N GLU A 264 -10.67 -22.91 -23.41
CA GLU A 264 -11.71 -21.89 -23.30
C GLU A 264 -12.01 -21.52 -21.84
N PHE A 265 -12.03 -22.50 -20.93
CA PHE A 265 -12.15 -22.25 -19.50
C PHE A 265 -10.98 -21.41 -18.96
N LEU A 266 -9.72 -21.76 -19.28
CA LEU A 266 -8.56 -20.97 -18.83
C LEU A 266 -8.58 -19.53 -19.37
N VAL A 267 -8.99 -19.36 -20.62
CA VAL A 267 -9.21 -18.04 -21.26
C VAL A 267 -10.32 -17.26 -20.55
N LYS A 268 -11.42 -17.93 -20.14
CA LYS A 268 -12.49 -17.33 -19.35
C LYS A 268 -11.99 -16.88 -17.97
N ILE A 269 -11.20 -17.69 -17.28
CA ILE A 269 -10.60 -17.33 -15.98
C ILE A 269 -9.70 -16.10 -16.12
N HIS A 270 -8.83 -16.05 -17.14
CA HIS A 270 -7.99 -14.88 -17.40
C HIS A 270 -8.81 -13.61 -17.65
N LEU A 271 -9.92 -13.73 -18.40
CA LEU A 271 -10.84 -12.61 -18.63
C LEU A 271 -11.55 -12.17 -17.34
N CYS A 272 -12.06 -13.12 -16.54
CA CYS A 272 -12.68 -12.82 -15.24
C CYS A 272 -11.69 -12.11 -14.30
N LEU A 273 -10.42 -12.54 -14.29
CA LEU A 273 -9.36 -11.90 -13.52
C LEU A 273 -9.11 -10.46 -13.97
N LYS A 274 -9.09 -10.20 -15.28
CA LYS A 274 -9.00 -8.84 -15.82
C LYS A 274 -10.20 -7.97 -15.45
N LEU A 275 -11.41 -8.51 -15.54
CA LEU A 275 -12.63 -7.80 -15.16
C LEU A 275 -12.65 -7.46 -13.67
N ALA A 276 -12.20 -8.38 -12.80
CA ALA A 276 -12.01 -8.12 -11.38
C ALA A 276 -10.98 -7.01 -11.16
N GLY A 277 -9.86 -7.05 -11.89
CA GLY A 277 -8.84 -6.00 -11.85
C GLY A 277 -9.34 -4.64 -12.29
N GLN A 278 -10.15 -4.59 -13.34
CA GLN A 278 -10.73 -3.35 -13.87
C GLN A 278 -11.66 -2.68 -12.85
N ARG A 279 -12.41 -3.46 -12.06
CA ARG A 279 -13.26 -2.93 -10.97
C ARG A 279 -12.45 -2.25 -9.86
N GLY A 280 -11.27 -2.80 -9.57
CA GLY A 280 -10.34 -2.26 -8.57
C GLY A 280 -9.29 -1.30 -9.11
N ALA A 281 -9.28 -1.01 -10.42
CA ALA A 281 -8.16 -0.34 -11.09
C ALA A 281 -7.87 1.04 -10.51
N ALA A 282 -8.87 1.91 -10.36
CA ALA A 282 -8.66 3.26 -9.84
C ALA A 282 -8.07 3.27 -8.41
N CYS A 283 -8.52 2.34 -7.55
CA CYS A 283 -7.99 2.18 -6.20
C CYS A 283 -6.54 1.68 -6.24
N GLN A 284 -6.25 0.68 -7.08
CA GLN A 284 -4.91 0.13 -7.25
C GLN A 284 -3.94 1.14 -7.87
N GLU A 285 -4.34 1.88 -8.89
CA GLU A 285 -3.53 2.89 -9.58
C GLU A 285 -3.12 4.00 -8.62
N LEU A 286 -4.08 4.63 -7.94
CA LEU A 286 -3.80 5.67 -6.95
C LEU A 286 -2.95 5.12 -5.79
N GLY A 287 -3.29 3.95 -5.27
CA GLY A 287 -2.51 3.31 -4.21
C GLY A 287 -1.08 3.00 -4.62
N SER A 288 -0.86 2.54 -5.85
CA SER A 288 0.47 2.21 -6.38
C SER A 288 1.29 3.47 -6.62
N ILE A 289 0.71 4.52 -7.21
CA ILE A 289 1.39 5.81 -7.39
C ILE A 289 1.79 6.38 -6.03
N SER A 290 0.87 6.36 -5.08
CA SER A 290 1.11 6.90 -3.74
C SER A 290 2.22 6.12 -3.03
N LEU A 291 2.17 4.78 -3.05
CA LEU A 291 3.20 3.94 -2.45
C LEU A 291 4.57 4.10 -3.12
N LEU A 292 4.61 4.25 -4.46
CA LEU A 292 5.86 4.46 -5.18
C LEU A 292 6.42 5.86 -4.91
N PHE A 293 5.65 6.91 -5.22
CA PHE A 293 6.13 8.29 -5.13
C PHE A 293 6.38 8.71 -3.68
N ILE A 294 5.37 8.57 -2.81
CA ILE A 294 5.49 9.00 -1.42
C ILE A 294 6.41 8.05 -0.64
N GLY A 295 6.34 6.74 -0.90
CA GLY A 295 7.29 5.79 -0.32
C GLY A 295 8.74 6.11 -0.69
N GLN A 296 9.00 6.56 -1.93
CA GLN A 296 10.33 6.98 -2.37
C GLN A 296 10.80 8.23 -1.62
N LEU A 297 9.96 9.25 -1.50
CA LEU A 297 10.28 10.47 -0.75
C LEU A 297 10.54 10.16 0.73
N ILE A 298 9.67 9.36 1.34
CA ILE A 298 9.82 8.91 2.74
C ILE A 298 11.15 8.18 2.91
N LEU A 299 11.52 7.29 1.99
CA LEU A 299 12.78 6.56 2.03
C LEU A 299 13.98 7.52 1.96
N ILE A 300 13.95 8.49 1.04
CA ILE A 300 15.02 9.49 0.87
C ILE A 300 15.19 10.32 2.15
N PHE A 301 14.10 10.93 2.63
CA PHE A 301 14.14 11.84 3.78
C PHE A 301 14.42 11.12 5.10
N SER A 302 13.90 9.90 5.27
CA SER A 302 14.15 9.12 6.49
C SER A 302 15.58 8.60 6.56
N ASN A 303 16.17 8.17 5.44
CA ASN A 303 17.60 7.82 5.40
C ASN A 303 18.48 9.05 5.62
N PHE A 304 18.15 10.18 4.98
CA PHE A 304 18.84 11.44 5.21
C PHE A 304 18.80 11.84 6.69
N ALA A 305 17.62 11.84 7.31
CA ALA A 305 17.43 12.20 8.72
C ALA A 305 18.18 11.25 9.66
N THR A 306 18.17 9.95 9.36
CA THR A 306 18.90 8.93 10.14
C THR A 306 20.41 9.22 10.12
N LEU A 307 20.99 9.53 8.97
CA LEU A 307 22.43 9.77 8.85
C LEU A 307 22.84 11.15 9.37
N ARG A 308 22.03 12.19 9.12
CA ARG A 308 22.36 13.58 9.48
C ARG A 308 22.17 13.86 10.96
N PHE A 309 21.12 13.30 11.58
CA PHE A 309 20.75 13.61 12.97
C PHE A 309 21.19 12.54 13.97
N TYR A 310 22.13 11.69 13.58
CA TYR A 310 22.80 10.79 14.50
C TYR A 310 23.48 11.61 15.62
N ASN A 311 23.18 11.28 16.88
CA ASN A 311 23.58 11.99 18.10
C ASN A 311 22.96 13.39 18.32
N VAL A 312 22.10 13.88 17.43
CA VAL A 312 21.43 15.19 17.60
C VAL A 312 20.05 15.02 18.23
N LEU A 313 19.28 14.03 17.76
CA LEU A 313 17.92 13.79 18.24
C LEU A 313 17.89 12.80 19.42
N PRO A 314 16.98 13.00 20.41
CA PRO A 314 16.76 12.02 21.45
C PRO A 314 16.42 10.65 20.89
N PHE A 315 16.89 9.59 21.56
CA PHE A 315 16.78 8.21 21.06
C PHE A 315 15.36 7.82 20.61
N ALA A 316 14.34 8.21 21.38
CA ALA A 316 12.93 7.92 21.07
C ALA A 316 12.49 8.51 19.72
N ALA A 317 12.87 9.75 19.43
CA ALA A 317 12.57 10.40 18.16
C ALA A 317 13.48 9.89 17.04
N TYR A 318 14.75 9.62 17.35
CA TYR A 318 15.72 9.11 16.38
C TYR A 318 15.31 7.73 15.83
N GLN A 319 14.79 6.81 16.67
CA GLN A 319 14.38 5.46 16.26
C GLN A 319 13.26 5.46 15.19
N PHE A 320 12.48 6.54 15.09
CA PHE A 320 11.41 6.67 14.11
C PHE A 320 11.90 6.58 12.66
N TYR A 321 12.95 7.32 12.31
CA TYR A 321 13.44 7.44 10.93
C TYR A 321 13.96 6.12 10.33
N PRO A 322 14.89 5.37 10.98
CA PRO A 322 15.33 4.09 10.44
C PRO A 322 14.17 3.08 10.42
N SER A 323 13.25 3.16 11.38
CA SER A 323 12.06 2.30 11.41
C SER A 323 11.15 2.52 10.19
N VAL A 324 10.84 3.77 9.86
CA VAL A 324 10.03 4.12 8.68
C VAL A 324 10.74 3.74 7.39
N SER A 325 12.05 3.97 7.29
CA SER A 325 12.86 3.54 6.14
C SER A 325 12.82 2.02 5.94
N ILE A 326 13.00 1.24 7.02
CA ILE A 326 12.90 -0.23 6.98
C ILE A 326 11.51 -0.67 6.53
N VAL A 327 10.44 -0.04 7.00
CA VAL A 327 9.07 -0.37 6.57
C VAL A 327 8.89 -0.07 5.08
N ALA A 328 9.30 1.11 4.60
CA ALA A 328 9.22 1.46 3.19
C ALA A 328 10.00 0.48 2.31
N LEU A 329 11.23 0.15 2.70
CA LEU A 329 12.08 -0.82 2.02
C LEU A 329 11.46 -2.22 2.01
N ALA A 330 10.87 -2.66 3.12
CA ALA A 330 10.19 -3.95 3.22
C ALA A 330 8.95 -4.01 2.32
N ILE A 331 8.14 -2.95 2.26
CA ILE A 331 6.99 -2.85 1.34
C ILE A 331 7.47 -2.99 -0.11
N ALA A 332 8.46 -2.20 -0.50
CA ALA A 332 9.02 -2.24 -1.86
C ALA A 332 9.59 -3.63 -2.20
N SER A 333 10.34 -4.22 -1.26
CA SER A 333 10.97 -5.54 -1.42
C SER A 333 9.96 -6.68 -1.49
N LEU A 334 8.79 -6.55 -0.85
CA LEU A 334 7.72 -7.55 -0.91
C LEU A 334 6.83 -7.40 -2.15
N THR A 335 6.53 -6.17 -2.55
CA THR A 335 5.51 -5.89 -3.58
C THR A 335 6.08 -5.92 -5.01
N LEU A 336 7.26 -5.34 -5.24
CA LEU A 336 7.85 -5.23 -6.56
C LEU A 336 8.18 -6.59 -7.19
N PRO A 337 8.82 -7.56 -6.50
CA PRO A 337 9.12 -8.85 -7.11
C PRO A 337 7.86 -9.67 -7.40
N VAL A 338 6.82 -9.55 -6.56
CA VAL A 338 5.54 -10.23 -6.78
C VAL A 338 4.85 -9.68 -8.02
N THR A 339 4.87 -8.36 -8.19
CA THR A 339 4.32 -7.69 -9.37
C THR A 339 5.04 -8.08 -10.65
N GLN A 340 6.37 -8.16 -10.61
CA GLN A 340 7.16 -8.64 -11.75
C GLN A 340 6.81 -10.08 -12.11
N LYS A 341 6.80 -10.98 -11.13
CA LYS A 341 6.48 -12.40 -11.33
C LYS A 341 5.05 -12.58 -11.87
N LEU A 342 4.12 -11.73 -11.43
CA LEU A 342 2.74 -11.71 -11.92
C LEU A 342 2.69 -11.41 -13.43
N ALA A 343 3.41 -10.38 -13.88
CA ALA A 343 3.48 -10.01 -15.29
C ALA A 343 4.15 -11.11 -16.15
N GLU A 344 5.24 -11.69 -15.65
CA GLU A 344 5.95 -12.79 -16.32
C GLU A 344 5.06 -14.04 -16.44
N ASN A 345 4.42 -14.47 -15.34
CA ASN A 345 3.51 -15.61 -15.34
C ASN A 345 2.32 -15.37 -16.28
N SER A 346 1.76 -14.15 -16.29
CA SER A 346 0.65 -13.84 -17.19
C SER A 346 1.05 -13.91 -18.66
N LYS A 347 2.24 -13.40 -19.02
CA LYS A 347 2.76 -13.48 -20.38
C LYS A 347 2.99 -14.93 -20.78
N GLU A 348 3.54 -15.73 -19.88
CA GLU A 348 3.83 -17.13 -20.12
C GLU A 348 2.55 -17.97 -20.26
N VAL A 349 1.52 -17.72 -19.45
CA VAL A 349 0.20 -18.37 -19.61
C VAL A 349 -0.34 -18.13 -21.01
N LEU A 350 -0.36 -16.89 -21.48
CA LEU A 350 -0.86 -16.58 -22.82
C LEU A 350 -0.03 -17.23 -23.93
N ARG A 351 1.30 -17.30 -23.76
CA ARG A 351 2.21 -17.98 -24.69
C ARG A 351 1.91 -19.48 -24.77
N MET A 352 1.74 -20.14 -23.63
CA MET A 352 1.40 -21.56 -23.57
C MET A 352 0.02 -21.83 -24.16
N LEU A 353 -0.97 -20.98 -23.88
CA LEU A 353 -2.30 -21.11 -24.46
C LEU A 353 -2.29 -20.92 -25.99
N ASP A 354 -1.53 -19.96 -26.54
CA ASP A 354 -1.41 -19.81 -28.01
C ASP A 354 -0.75 -21.05 -28.65
N ALA A 355 0.29 -21.60 -28.01
CA ALA A 355 0.97 -22.81 -28.48
C ALA A 355 0.05 -24.04 -28.47
N SER A 356 -0.76 -24.23 -27.42
CA SER A 356 -1.70 -25.35 -27.29
C SER A 356 -2.80 -25.36 -28.35
N VAL A 357 -3.10 -24.20 -28.96
CA VAL A 357 -4.14 -24.05 -29.99
C VAL A 357 -3.62 -24.37 -31.40
N LEU A 358 -2.31 -24.49 -31.62
CA LEU A 358 -1.72 -24.78 -32.93
C LEU A 358 -2.04 -26.19 -33.47
N VAL A 359 -2.48 -27.12 -32.61
CA VAL A 359 -2.62 -28.54 -32.94
C VAL A 359 -3.97 -28.88 -33.62
N GLY A 360 -4.84 -27.90 -33.90
CA GLY A 360 -6.19 -28.13 -34.47
C GLY A 360 -6.53 -27.28 -35.70
N GLY A 361 -7.10 -27.89 -36.75
CA GLY A 361 -7.52 -27.21 -37.97
C GLY A 361 -8.95 -26.62 -37.96
N SER A 362 -9.73 -26.83 -36.90
CA SER A 362 -11.15 -26.44 -36.88
C SER A 362 -11.35 -24.92 -36.77
N TRP A 363 -12.48 -24.42 -37.28
CA TRP A 363 -12.84 -22.99 -37.23
C TRP A 363 -12.89 -22.44 -35.80
N ASN A 364 -13.42 -23.22 -34.85
CA ASN A 364 -13.48 -22.86 -33.43
C ASN A 364 -12.08 -22.63 -32.82
N VAL A 365 -11.10 -23.44 -33.22
CA VAL A 365 -9.70 -23.30 -32.80
C VAL A 365 -9.09 -22.02 -33.36
N LYS A 366 -9.38 -21.66 -34.63
CA LYS A 366 -8.94 -20.38 -35.21
C LYS A 366 -9.53 -19.18 -34.48
N ALA A 367 -10.82 -19.22 -34.13
CA ALA A 367 -11.48 -18.17 -33.36
C ALA A 367 -10.87 -18.02 -31.95
N LEU A 368 -10.65 -19.14 -31.26
CA LEU A 368 -10.03 -19.15 -29.93
C LEU A 368 -8.58 -18.62 -29.97
N LYS A 369 -7.82 -18.95 -31.02
CA LYS A 369 -6.47 -18.42 -31.25
C LYS A 369 -6.47 -16.90 -31.36
N ARG A 370 -7.38 -16.35 -32.18
CA ARG A 370 -7.55 -14.89 -32.32
C ARG A 370 -7.90 -14.26 -30.97
N LYS A 371 -8.78 -14.89 -30.21
CA LYS A 371 -9.16 -14.44 -28.86
C LYS A 371 -7.96 -14.41 -27.91
N ILE A 372 -7.14 -15.47 -27.85
CA ILE A 372 -5.93 -15.51 -27.00
C ILE A 372 -4.93 -14.43 -27.42
N ARG A 373 -4.67 -14.26 -28.72
CA ARG A 373 -3.74 -13.24 -29.23
C ARG A 373 -4.20 -11.80 -28.97
N SER A 374 -5.51 -11.58 -28.92
CA SER A 374 -6.07 -10.27 -28.55
C SER A 374 -5.93 -9.96 -27.06
N MET A 375 -5.69 -10.98 -26.21
CA MET A 375 -5.54 -10.77 -24.78
C MET A 375 -4.16 -10.21 -24.45
N GLN A 376 -4.15 -9.04 -23.84
CA GLN A 376 -2.92 -8.48 -23.26
C GLN A 376 -2.47 -9.25 -22.01
N PRO A 377 -1.17 -9.36 -21.74
CA PRO A 377 -0.68 -9.80 -20.44
C PRO A 377 -1.22 -8.91 -19.32
N TYR A 378 -1.48 -9.49 -18.15
CA TYR A 378 -1.82 -8.74 -16.95
C TYR A 378 -0.57 -8.04 -16.44
N SER A 379 -0.66 -6.72 -16.24
CA SER A 379 0.41 -5.92 -15.68
C SER A 379 -0.20 -4.89 -14.73
N LEU A 380 0.41 -4.71 -13.57
CA LEU A 380 0.04 -3.65 -12.65
C LEU A 380 0.71 -2.38 -13.10
N CYS A 381 -0.12 -1.40 -13.42
CA CYS A 381 0.36 -0.11 -13.86
C CYS A 381 -0.24 0.97 -12.97
N ALA A 382 0.51 2.06 -12.89
CA ALA A 382 0.15 3.32 -12.29
C ALA A 382 -0.19 4.28 -13.44
N VAL A 383 -1.35 4.94 -13.40
CA VAL A 383 -1.73 5.92 -14.42
C VAL A 383 -1.66 7.32 -13.82
N LEU A 384 -0.74 8.15 -14.31
CA LEU A 384 -0.59 9.54 -13.88
C LEU A 384 -0.67 10.46 -15.11
N GLY A 385 -1.69 11.33 -15.16
CA GLY A 385 -1.86 12.27 -16.28
C GLY A 385 -2.02 11.60 -17.65
N GLY A 386 -2.64 10.42 -17.71
CA GLY A 386 -2.78 9.63 -18.94
C GLY A 386 -1.55 8.79 -19.32
N ILE A 387 -0.42 8.98 -18.64
CA ILE A 387 0.78 8.16 -18.83
C ILE A 387 0.69 6.92 -17.95
N LYS A 388 0.76 5.74 -18.59
CA LYS A 388 0.71 4.44 -17.94
C LYS A 388 2.13 3.94 -17.62
N ILE A 389 2.50 3.97 -16.34
CA ILE A 389 3.77 3.48 -15.82
C ILE A 389 3.55 2.05 -15.31
N CYS A 390 4.05 1.05 -16.02
CA CYS A 390 3.95 -0.34 -15.57
C CYS A 390 5.14 -0.74 -14.70
N LEU A 391 4.84 -1.46 -13.62
CA LEU A 391 5.83 -1.91 -12.64
C LEU A 391 6.69 -3.04 -13.23
N ASN A 392 7.85 -2.67 -13.78
CA ASN A 392 8.79 -3.58 -14.42
C ASN A 392 10.02 -3.83 -13.55
N ARG A 393 10.90 -4.75 -13.98
CA ARG A 393 12.19 -5.02 -13.32
C ARG A 393 13.06 -3.75 -13.22
N ASP A 394 13.00 -2.91 -14.25
CA ASP A 394 13.74 -1.65 -14.29
C ASP A 394 13.23 -0.65 -13.25
N THR A 395 11.91 -0.62 -13.02
CA THR A 395 11.30 0.23 -12.00
C THR A 395 11.86 -0.08 -10.61
N LYS A 396 12.07 -1.37 -10.28
CA LYS A 396 12.69 -1.76 -9.01
C LYS A 396 14.11 -1.22 -8.87
N ARG A 397 14.94 -1.39 -9.91
CA ARG A 397 16.33 -0.91 -9.91
C ARG A 397 16.36 0.61 -9.77
N GLN A 398 15.55 1.31 -10.58
CA GLN A 398 15.44 2.77 -10.56
C GLN A 398 14.98 3.28 -9.20
N TYR A 399 13.99 2.64 -8.58
CA TYR A 399 13.49 3.01 -7.24
C TYR A 399 14.61 3.05 -6.20
N PHE A 400 15.39 1.97 -6.08
CA PHE A 400 16.49 1.91 -5.11
C PHE A 400 17.65 2.83 -5.46
N GLN A 401 18.06 2.88 -6.72
CA GLN A 401 19.13 3.74 -7.18
C GLN A 401 18.79 5.22 -6.95
N THR A 402 17.56 5.62 -7.28
CA THR A 402 17.05 6.98 -7.06
C THR A 402 17.04 7.32 -5.57
N GLY A 403 16.72 6.36 -4.71
CA GLY A 403 16.66 6.57 -3.26
C GLY A 403 18.03 6.86 -2.69
N ILE A 404 19.01 6.02 -3.04
CA ILE A 404 20.39 6.17 -2.62
C ILE A 404 20.99 7.46 -3.17
N ASN A 405 20.85 7.72 -4.47
CA ASN A 405 21.44 8.89 -5.12
C ASN A 405 20.91 10.20 -4.54
N TYR A 406 19.58 10.34 -4.35
CA TYR A 406 19.03 11.55 -3.76
C TYR A 406 19.38 11.71 -2.28
N THR A 407 19.46 10.62 -1.51
CA THR A 407 19.96 10.71 -0.12
C THR A 407 21.41 11.20 -0.09
N ILE A 408 22.29 10.67 -0.96
CA ILE A 408 23.69 11.14 -1.06
C ILE A 408 23.75 12.61 -1.46
N ASN A 409 22.98 13.01 -2.48
CA ASN A 409 22.95 14.40 -2.93
C ASN A 409 22.46 15.36 -1.83
N LEU A 410 21.45 14.96 -1.04
CA LEU A 410 20.99 15.75 0.11
C LEU A 410 22.06 15.85 1.22
N LEU A 411 22.81 14.77 1.47
CA LEU A 411 23.89 14.79 2.45
C LEU A 411 25.06 15.68 2.02
N LEU A 412 25.40 15.69 0.73
CA LEU A 412 26.48 16.51 0.17
C LEU A 412 26.07 17.98 0.00
N GLY A 413 24.82 18.25 -0.38
CA GLY A 413 24.33 19.62 -0.62
C GLY A 413 24.12 20.45 0.64
N LEU A 414 24.10 19.81 1.83
CA LEU A 414 23.94 20.50 3.12
C LEU A 414 25.28 20.46 3.86
N GLU A 415 26.10 21.48 3.65
CA GLU A 415 27.38 21.64 4.35
C GLU A 415 27.20 21.45 5.87
N ARG A 416 28.13 20.72 6.48
CA ARG A 416 28.26 20.71 7.94
C ARG A 416 28.83 22.08 8.29
N LYS A 417 28.05 22.93 8.95
CA LYS A 417 28.64 23.98 9.77
C LYS A 417 29.50 23.25 10.80
N SER A 418 30.80 23.39 10.68
CA SER A 418 31.76 22.95 11.69
C SER A 418 31.59 23.88 12.87
N ASP A 419 30.83 23.42 13.86
CA ASP A 419 30.70 24.08 15.17
C ASP A 419 32.02 23.97 15.96
#